data_AF-A0A9C9TB58-F1
#
_entry.id   AF-A0A9C9TB58-F1
#
_cell.length_a   1.000
_cell.length_b   1.000
_cell.length_c   1.000
_cell.angle_alpha   90.00
_cell.angle_beta   90.00
_cell.angle_gamma   90.00
#
_symmetry.space_group_name_H-M   'P 1'
#
loop_
_entity.id
_entity.type
_entity.pdbx_description
1 polymer ?
#
loop_
_entity_poly.entity_id
_entity_poly.type
_entity_poly.pdbx_seq_one_letter_code
_entity_poly.pdbx_strand_id
1 'polypeptide(L)'
;MPRLLFQLTRRQFAVGVFALFVLITVGGVSWGFGRQIVRARQMWLEEVQLEQKVADAQARYDELVVRLEYVRSDEYVEQWARKDAKMARSGEVIVILPNSFADDSVVSPQAAPPSEADSSARPFWAALWESVFAPSD
;
A
#
# COMPACT_ATOMS: atom_id res chain seq x y z
N MET A 1 -57.04 68.85 15.47
CA MET A 1 -56.90 67.41 15.10
C MET A 1 -56.05 67.30 13.84
N PRO A 2 -54.77 66.88 13.90
CA PRO A 2 -53.99 66.65 12.69
C PRO A 2 -53.85 65.15 12.39
N ARG A 3 -54.20 64.76 11.16
CA ARG A 3 -53.83 63.46 10.56
C ARG A 3 -52.38 63.55 10.12
N LEU A 4 -51.48 62.86 10.83
CA LEU A 4 -50.10 62.68 10.39
C LEU A 4 -50.05 61.49 9.43
N LEU A 5 -49.96 61.81 8.14
CA LEU A 5 -49.82 60.86 7.04
C LEU A 5 -48.42 60.25 7.07
N PHE A 6 -48.37 58.93 7.20
CA PHE A 6 -47.19 58.08 7.03
C PHE A 6 -46.69 58.18 5.57
N GLN A 7 -45.83 59.15 5.29
CA GLN A 7 -45.09 59.26 4.03
C GLN A 7 -43.65 58.82 4.23
N LEU A 8 -43.44 57.64 4.84
CA LEU A 8 -42.15 56.94 4.72
C LEU A 8 -42.03 56.36 3.30
N THR A 9 -41.68 57.28 2.40
CA THR A 9 -40.82 57.12 1.23
C THR A 9 -40.77 55.72 0.63
N ARG A 10 -41.64 55.46 -0.34
CA ARG A 10 -41.58 54.36 -1.32
C ARG A 10 -40.16 54.11 -1.87
N ARG A 11 -39.33 55.15 -1.90
CA ARG A 11 -37.91 55.14 -2.27
C ARG A 11 -36.99 54.44 -1.23
N GLN A 12 -37.27 54.54 0.06
CA GLN A 12 -36.53 53.82 1.12
C GLN A 12 -36.84 52.32 1.07
N PHE A 13 -38.10 51.94 0.80
CA PHE A 13 -38.46 50.54 0.55
C PHE A 13 -37.76 49.99 -0.70
N ALA A 14 -37.72 50.75 -1.80
CA ALA A 14 -37.03 50.34 -3.02
C ALA A 14 -35.52 50.11 -2.79
N VAL A 15 -34.86 50.98 -2.03
CA VAL A 15 -33.43 50.84 -1.68
C VAL A 15 -33.20 49.62 -0.77
N GLY A 16 -34.08 49.38 0.20
CA GLY A 16 -34.00 48.20 1.08
C GLY A 16 -34.17 46.88 0.32
N VAL A 17 -35.16 46.82 -0.58
CA VAL A 17 -35.39 45.63 -1.43
C VAL A 17 -34.22 45.40 -2.38
N PHE A 18 -33.67 46.46 -2.97
CA PHE A 18 -32.49 46.35 -3.83
C PHE A 18 -31.26 45.84 -3.07
N ALA A 19 -30.99 46.39 -1.89
CA ALA A 19 -29.87 45.95 -1.04
C ALA A 19 -30.03 44.46 -0.65
N LEU A 20 -31.24 44.04 -0.30
CA LEU A 20 -31.54 42.63 0.01
C LEU A 20 -31.30 41.73 -1.22
N PHE A 21 -31.72 42.16 -2.40
CA PHE A 21 -31.52 41.42 -3.65
C PHE A 21 -30.03 41.25 -3.98
N VAL A 22 -29.25 42.32 -3.83
CA VAL A 22 -27.79 42.27 -4.01
C VAL A 22 -27.16 41.31 -3.00
N LEU A 23 -27.58 41.34 -1.73
CA LEU A 23 -27.03 40.49 -0.69
C LEU A 23 -27.33 39.00 -0.92
N ILE A 24 -28.56 38.69 -1.37
CA ILE A 24 -28.95 37.33 -1.77
C ILE A 24 -28.14 36.87 -2.99
N THR A 25 -27.96 37.73 -3.99
CA THR A 25 -27.22 37.40 -5.21
C THR A 25 -25.74 37.13 -4.90
N VAL A 26 -25.10 38.01 -4.15
CA VAL A 26 -23.69 37.86 -3.73
C VAL A 26 -23.50 36.65 -2.81
N GLY A 27 -24.44 36.41 -1.89
CA GLY A 27 -24.41 35.23 -1.02
C GLY A 27 -24.58 33.92 -1.80
N GLY A 28 -25.52 33.88 -2.74
CA GLY A 28 -25.76 32.72 -3.59
C GLY A 28 -24.59 32.39 -4.51
N VAL A 29 -23.98 33.42 -5.12
CA VAL A 29 -22.77 33.30 -5.94
C VAL A 29 -21.59 32.79 -5.10
N SER A 30 -21.35 33.37 -3.92
CA SER A 30 -20.26 32.93 -3.03
C SER A 30 -20.39 31.47 -2.61
N TRP A 31 -21.62 31.00 -2.36
CA TRP A 31 -21.89 29.60 -2.02
C TRP A 31 -21.65 28.64 -3.20
N GLY A 32 -21.98 29.08 -4.42
CA GLY A 32 -21.79 28.29 -5.64
C GLY A 32 -20.32 28.12 -6.03
N PHE A 33 -19.53 29.20 -5.97
CA PHE A 33 -18.11 29.18 -6.31
C PHE A 33 -17.25 28.43 -5.29
N GLY A 34 -17.63 28.44 -4.00
CA GLY A 34 -16.92 27.68 -2.96
C GLY A 34 -16.87 26.17 -3.25
N ARG A 35 -17.94 25.60 -3.83
CA ARG A 35 -17.98 24.17 -4.18
C ARG A 35 -17.15 23.82 -5.41
N GLN A 36 -17.03 24.73 -6.38
CA GLN A 36 -16.21 24.50 -7.58
C GLN A 36 -14.70 24.50 -7.26
N ILE A 37 -14.25 25.36 -6.35
CA ILE A 37 -12.84 25.41 -5.91
C ILE A 37 -12.44 24.12 -5.20
N VAL A 38 -13.32 23.54 -4.38
CA VAL A 38 -13.06 22.27 -3.69
C VAL A 38 -12.90 21.11 -4.69
N ARG A 39 -13.74 21.05 -5.73
CA ARG A 39 -13.61 20.02 -6.78
C ARG A 39 -12.32 20.15 -7.58
N ALA A 40 -11.93 21.37 -7.93
CA ALA A 40 -10.67 21.60 -8.62
C ALA A 40 -9.48 21.12 -7.77
N ARG A 41 -9.46 21.42 -6.47
CA ARG A 41 -8.39 20.96 -5.57
C ARG A 41 -8.34 19.44 -5.42
N GLN A 42 -9.49 18.77 -5.40
CA GLN A 42 -9.55 17.31 -5.34
C GLN A 42 -8.94 16.67 -6.59
N MET A 43 -9.24 17.19 -7.77
CA MET A 43 -8.65 16.70 -9.03
C MET A 43 -7.13 16.83 -9.05
N TRP A 44 -6.57 17.96 -8.58
CA TRP A 44 -5.11 18.11 -8.50
C TRP A 44 -4.45 17.13 -7.53
N LEU A 45 -5.07 16.86 -6.38
CA LEU A 45 -4.56 15.88 -5.41
C LEU A 45 -4.65 14.46 -5.92
N GLU A 46 -5.72 14.12 -6.64
CA GLU A 46 -5.90 12.83 -7.28
C GLU A 46 -4.88 12.61 -8.38
N GLU A 47 -4.63 13.61 -9.23
CA GLU A 47 -3.61 13.55 -10.29
C GLU A 47 -2.23 13.24 -9.73
N VAL A 48 -1.79 14.00 -8.72
CA VAL A 48 -0.46 13.79 -8.08
C VAL A 48 -0.36 12.42 -7.44
N GLN A 49 -1.43 11.93 -6.80
CA GLN A 49 -1.43 10.57 -6.24
C GLN A 49 -1.38 9.48 -7.31
N LEU A 50 -2.04 9.68 -8.45
CA LEU A 50 -2.01 8.73 -9.56
C LEU A 50 -0.64 8.72 -10.21
N GLU A 51 -0.05 9.88 -10.48
CA GLU A 51 1.30 10.01 -11.02
C GLU A 51 2.33 9.31 -10.13
N GLN A 52 2.23 9.49 -8.81
CA GLN A 52 3.13 8.81 -7.86
C GLN A 52 2.98 7.28 -7.92
N LYS A 53 1.74 6.77 -7.94
CA LYS A 53 1.49 5.32 -8.06
C LYS A 53 2.05 4.73 -9.36
N VAL A 54 1.94 5.46 -10.46
CA VAL A 54 2.49 5.04 -11.76
C VAL A 54 4.02 5.04 -11.70
N ALA A 55 4.64 6.07 -11.12
CA ALA A 55 6.08 6.14 -10.96
C ALA A 55 6.63 4.98 -10.11
N ASP A 56 5.98 4.69 -8.98
CA ASP A 56 6.35 3.57 -8.10
C ASP A 56 6.20 2.21 -8.81
N ALA A 57 5.09 2.03 -9.54
CA ALA A 57 4.86 0.80 -10.31
C ALA A 57 5.89 0.61 -11.43
N GLN A 58 6.26 1.68 -12.13
CA GLN A 58 7.29 1.64 -13.16
C GLN A 58 8.66 1.31 -12.59
N ALA A 59 9.05 1.94 -11.48
CA ALA A 59 10.31 1.65 -10.80
C ALA A 59 10.40 0.18 -10.36
N ARG A 60 9.29 -0.38 -9.85
CA ARG A 60 9.21 -1.81 -9.51
C ARG A 60 9.32 -2.70 -10.73
N TYR A 61 8.65 -2.35 -11.83
CA TYR A 61 8.76 -3.10 -13.07
C TYR A 61 10.21 -3.14 -13.57
N ASP A 62 10.89 -2.00 -13.59
CA ASP A 62 12.28 -1.91 -14.04
C ASP A 62 13.23 -2.74 -13.14
N GLU A 63 13.05 -2.69 -11.82
CA GLU A 63 13.79 -3.52 -10.85
C GLU A 63 13.58 -5.03 -11.14
N LEU A 64 12.33 -5.42 -11.36
CA LEU A 64 11.95 -6.81 -11.64
C LEU A 64 12.54 -7.29 -12.97
N VAL A 65 12.56 -6.46 -14.00
CA VAL A 65 13.16 -6.78 -15.30
C VAL A 65 14.66 -7.01 -15.17
N VAL A 66 15.37 -6.15 -14.45
CA VAL A 66 16.81 -6.32 -14.19
C VAL A 66 17.07 -7.62 -13.43
N ARG A 67 16.26 -7.92 -12.41
CA ARG A 67 16.40 -9.17 -11.64
C ARG A 67 16.11 -10.40 -12.48
N LEU A 68 15.10 -10.34 -13.34
CA LEU A 68 14.76 -11.41 -14.27
C LEU A 68 15.93 -11.71 -15.21
N GLU A 69 16.57 -10.65 -15.74
CA GLU A 69 17.72 -10.79 -16.62
C GLU A 69 18.90 -11.46 -15.90
N TYR A 70 19.20 -11.02 -14.67
CA TYR A 70 20.25 -11.64 -13.86
C TYR A 70 19.96 -13.13 -13.59
N VAL A 71 18.74 -13.47 -13.18
CA VAL A 71 18.35 -14.87 -12.90
C VAL A 71 18.39 -15.74 -14.17
N ARG A 72 18.19 -15.15 -15.35
CA ARG A 72 18.32 -15.85 -16.64
C ARG A 72 19.75 -16.01 -17.11
N SER A 73 20.70 -15.29 -16.52
CA SER A 73 22.10 -15.35 -16.94
C SER A 73 22.76 -16.68 -16.58
N ASP A 74 23.74 -17.09 -17.40
CA ASP A 74 24.54 -18.29 -17.15
C ASP A 74 25.33 -18.19 -15.84
N GLU A 75 25.74 -16.99 -15.43
CA GLU A 75 26.43 -16.76 -14.15
C GLU A 75 25.56 -17.20 -12.97
N TYR A 76 24.28 -16.81 -12.97
CA TYR A 76 23.34 -17.22 -11.93
C TYR A 76 23.16 -18.74 -11.92
N VAL A 77 23.02 -19.36 -13.09
CA VAL A 77 22.89 -20.81 -13.22
C VAL A 77 24.13 -21.53 -12.68
N GLU A 78 25.33 -21.07 -13.03
CA GLU A 78 26.58 -21.64 -12.52
C GLU A 78 26.71 -21.47 -11.00
N GLN A 79 26.35 -20.29 -10.47
CA GLN A 79 26.41 -20.01 -9.05
C GLN A 79 25.43 -20.89 -8.26
N TRP A 80 24.19 -21.01 -8.71
CA TRP A 80 23.18 -21.89 -8.12
C TRP A 80 23.60 -23.36 -8.23
N ALA A 81 24.09 -23.79 -9.39
CA ALA A 81 24.56 -25.15 -9.61
C ALA A 81 25.66 -25.52 -8.61
N ARG A 82 26.61 -24.62 -8.35
CA ARG A 82 27.72 -24.87 -7.40
C ARG A 82 27.28 -24.76 -5.94
N LYS A 83 26.50 -23.74 -5.58
CA LYS A 83 26.16 -23.45 -4.18
C LYS A 83 25.04 -24.33 -3.65
N ASP A 84 23.95 -24.44 -4.40
CA ASP A 84 22.71 -25.08 -3.97
C ASP A 84 22.63 -26.52 -4.47
N ALA A 85 22.89 -26.74 -5.77
CA ALA A 85 22.80 -28.08 -6.35
C ALA A 85 24.06 -28.95 -6.17
N LYS A 86 25.17 -28.36 -5.67
CA LYS A 86 26.48 -29.02 -5.51
C LYS A 86 26.95 -29.74 -6.79
N MET A 87 26.65 -29.17 -7.95
CA MET A 87 27.05 -29.66 -9.26
C MET A 87 28.37 -29.00 -9.68
N ALA A 88 29.17 -29.73 -10.46
CA ALA A 88 30.39 -29.22 -11.08
C ALA A 88 30.36 -29.45 -12.59
N ARG A 89 31.16 -28.69 -13.33
CA ARG A 89 31.26 -28.82 -14.78
C ARG A 89 31.89 -30.17 -15.15
N SER A 90 31.64 -30.63 -16.37
CA SER A 90 32.29 -31.85 -16.86
C SER A 90 33.82 -31.70 -16.81
N GLY A 91 34.49 -32.60 -16.10
CA GLY A 91 35.94 -32.56 -15.87
C GLY A 91 36.39 -31.82 -14.61
N GLU A 92 35.50 -31.16 -13.87
CA GLU A 92 35.81 -30.60 -12.54
C GLU A 92 35.64 -31.67 -11.43
N VAL A 93 36.50 -31.62 -10.42
CA VAL A 93 36.44 -32.50 -9.24
C VAL A 93 35.92 -31.70 -8.05
N ILE A 94 34.78 -32.12 -7.49
CA ILE A 94 34.22 -31.53 -6.27
C ILE A 94 35.01 -32.05 -5.07
N VAL A 95 35.66 -31.13 -4.34
CA VAL A 95 36.32 -31.45 -3.06
C VAL A 95 35.42 -30.97 -1.93
N ILE A 96 34.85 -31.91 -1.18
CA ILE A 96 34.10 -31.61 0.03
C ILE A 96 35.07 -31.75 1.20
N LEU A 97 35.44 -30.63 1.83
CA LEU A 97 36.22 -30.68 3.06
C LEU A 97 35.27 -31.09 4.19
N PRO A 98 35.52 -32.21 4.89
CA PRO A 98 34.83 -32.49 6.13
C PRO A 98 35.19 -31.36 7.10
N ASN A 99 34.21 -30.57 7.50
CA ASN A 99 34.41 -29.47 8.42
C ASN A 99 34.72 -30.03 9.81
N SER A 100 35.99 -30.34 10.07
CA SER A 100 36.54 -30.54 11.40
C SER A 100 36.83 -29.15 11.97
N PHE A 101 36.24 -28.86 13.13
CA PHE A 101 36.23 -27.62 13.91
C PHE A 101 34.94 -26.79 13.78
N ALA A 102 34.24 -26.81 14.92
CA ALA A 102 32.95 -26.21 15.20
C ALA A 102 33.00 -24.68 15.18
N ASP A 103 31.99 -24.09 14.57
CA ASP A 103 31.16 -23.07 15.24
C ASP A 103 29.81 -23.00 14.50
N ASP A 104 29.00 -24.01 14.76
CA ASP A 104 27.61 -23.76 15.12
C ASP A 104 27.38 -24.66 16.32
N SER A 105 27.10 -24.05 17.47
CA SER A 105 26.38 -24.75 18.53
C SER A 105 24.98 -25.04 18.00
N VAL A 106 24.87 -26.00 17.09
CA VAL A 106 23.68 -26.82 17.01
C VAL A 106 23.71 -27.58 18.31
N VAL A 107 22.98 -27.07 19.31
CA VAL A 107 22.43 -27.93 20.36
C VAL A 107 21.62 -28.95 19.59
N SER A 108 22.25 -30.05 19.19
CA SER A 108 21.57 -31.27 18.87
C SER A 108 20.84 -31.62 20.16
N PRO A 109 19.50 -31.58 20.21
CA PRO A 109 18.81 -32.14 21.34
C PRO A 109 19.23 -33.60 21.35
N GLN A 110 20.03 -33.98 22.34
CA GLN A 110 20.29 -35.36 22.68
C GLN A 110 18.93 -36.05 22.61
N ALA A 111 18.77 -36.97 21.64
CA ALA A 111 17.56 -37.76 21.53
C ALA A 111 17.40 -38.50 22.87
N ALA A 112 16.54 -37.95 23.72
CA ALA A 112 15.91 -38.72 24.77
C ALA A 112 15.27 -39.93 24.08
N PRO A 113 15.31 -41.12 24.70
CA PRO A 113 14.61 -42.29 24.15
C PRO A 113 13.18 -41.87 23.80
N PRO A 114 12.63 -42.36 22.66
CA PRO A 114 11.38 -41.88 22.12
C PRO A 114 10.29 -42.05 23.19
N SER A 115 9.93 -40.95 23.83
CA SER A 115 8.63 -40.89 24.48
C SER A 115 7.64 -40.90 23.33
N GLU A 116 6.89 -41.98 23.23
CA GLU A 116 5.69 -42.14 22.39
C GLU A 116 4.60 -41.17 22.85
N ALA A 117 4.91 -39.88 22.90
CA ALA A 117 4.00 -38.81 23.25
C ALA A 117 3.52 -38.16 21.94
N ASP A 118 2.35 -38.63 21.52
CA ASP A 118 1.34 -37.88 20.77
C ASP A 118 1.65 -37.50 19.31
N SER A 119 1.68 -38.53 18.45
CA SER A 119 1.34 -38.41 17.02
C SER A 119 -0.13 -37.97 16.76
N SER A 120 -0.85 -37.56 17.81
CA SER A 120 -2.23 -37.06 17.80
C SER A 120 -2.30 -35.53 17.75
N ALA A 121 -1.19 -34.83 17.95
CA ALA A 121 -1.15 -33.38 17.87
C ALA A 121 -1.17 -32.95 16.40
N ARG A 122 -2.18 -32.15 16.03
CA ARG A 122 -2.29 -31.61 14.67
C ARG A 122 -0.96 -30.96 14.26
N PRO A 123 -0.47 -31.20 13.05
CA PRO A 123 0.79 -30.62 12.61
C PRO A 123 0.65 -29.09 12.54
N PHE A 124 1.72 -28.37 12.88
CA PHE A 124 1.72 -26.91 12.98
C PHE A 124 1.21 -26.20 11.72
N TRP A 125 1.43 -26.79 10.54
CA TRP A 125 0.97 -26.24 9.26
C TRP A 125 -0.56 -26.21 9.16
N ALA A 126 -1.27 -27.16 9.78
CA ALA A 126 -2.73 -27.21 9.75
C ALA A 126 -3.34 -26.07 10.58
N ALA A 127 -2.71 -25.73 11.71
CA ALA A 127 -3.11 -24.58 12.53
C ALA A 127 -2.86 -23.25 11.81
N LEU A 128 -1.77 -23.15 11.05
CA LEU A 128 -1.47 -21.98 10.23
C LEU A 128 -2.47 -21.80 9.07
N TRP A 129 -2.94 -22.91 8.49
CA TRP A 129 -3.88 -22.86 7.38
C TRP A 129 -5.27 -22.37 7.81
N GLU A 130 -5.75 -22.82 8.98
CA GLU A 130 -7.03 -22.35 9.53
C GLU A 130 -6.98 -20.85 9.90
N SER A 131 -5.85 -20.32 10.40
CA SER A 131 -5.80 -18.89 10.75
C SER A 131 -5.85 -17.95 9.55
N VAL A 132 -5.41 -18.40 8.38
CA VAL A 132 -5.42 -17.59 7.15
C VAL A 132 -6.76 -17.68 6.43
N PHE A 133 -7.44 -18.83 6.51
CA PHE A 133 -8.58 -19.13 5.63
C PHE A 133 -9.89 -19.47 6.36
N ALA A 134 -9.91 -19.61 7.69
CA ALA A 134 -11.16 -19.85 8.40
C ALA A 134 -12.04 -18.58 8.39
N PRO A 135 -13.34 -18.70 8.07
CA PRO A 135 -14.26 -17.59 8.16
C PRO A 135 -14.37 -17.13 9.61
N SER A 136 -14.22 -15.83 9.83
CA SER A 136 -14.54 -15.20 11.11
C SER A 136 -16.05 -15.19 11.30
N ASP A 137 -16.57 -16.12 12.09
CA ASP A 137 -17.92 -16.03 12.67
C ASP A 137 -18.01 -14.86 13.67
#